data_AF-A0A7V9GEV3-F1
#
_entry.id   AF-A0A7V9GEV3-F1
#
_cell.length_a   1.000
_cell.length_b   1.000
_cell.length_c   1.000
_cell.angle_alpha   90.00
_cell.angle_beta   90.00
_cell.angle_gamma   90.00
#
_symmetry.space_group_name_H-M   'P 1'
#
loop_
_entity.id
_entity.type
_entity.pdbx_description
1 polymer ?
#
loop_
_entity_poly.entity_id
_entity_poly.type
_entity_poly.pdbx_seq_one_letter_code
_entity_poly.pdbx_strand_id
1 'polypeptide(L)'
;MRLRDNKGMRYLAELVAAPGTERHALDLVDSIEGMGTDGQPDRRALGHAGEVLDGRARTAYRHRIESLRSDIDDALAGERLETAEALQHELDQLVAELARAFGLGGRNRVAASAAERARLNVTRALRTALARLSEAVPGAGAALDRRVRTGLYCAYEPADDEVRWIVQS
;
A
#
# COMPACT_ATOMS: atom_id res chain seq x y z
N MET A 1 23.86 14.71 -1.67
CA MET A 1 22.74 15.68 -1.80
C MET A 1 21.75 15.41 -0.68
N ARG A 2 21.19 16.44 -0.02
CA ARG A 2 20.28 16.28 1.12
C ARG A 2 18.89 16.79 0.73
N LEU A 3 17.92 15.89 0.68
CA LEU A 3 16.52 16.24 0.41
C LEU A 3 15.79 16.52 1.72
N ARG A 4 14.73 17.34 1.65
CA ARG A 4 13.94 17.73 2.82
C ARG A 4 13.19 16.52 3.37
N ASP A 5 13.40 16.23 4.65
CA ASP A 5 12.70 15.17 5.37
C ASP A 5 11.19 15.43 5.37
N ASN A 6 10.44 14.42 4.96
CA ASN A 6 8.98 14.42 4.94
C ASN A 6 8.49 12.96 4.96
N LYS A 7 7.21 12.76 5.29
CA LYS A 7 6.60 11.41 5.41
C LYS A 7 6.87 10.52 4.20
N GLY A 8 6.74 11.07 2.99
CA GLY A 8 7.01 10.33 1.75
C GLY A 8 8.46 9.85 1.64
N MET A 9 9.43 10.70 2.02
CA MET A 9 10.85 10.32 2.04
C MET A 9 11.15 9.27 3.11
N ARG A 10 10.47 9.31 4.26
CA ARG A 10 10.60 8.31 5.32
C ARG A 10 10.02 6.96 4.89
N TYR A 11 8.84 6.94 4.27
CA TYR A 11 8.29 5.72 3.67
C TYR A 11 9.23 5.15 2.60
N LEU A 12 9.75 5.99 1.72
CA LEU A 12 10.68 5.59 0.66
C LEU A 12 11.98 5.01 1.23
N ALA A 13 12.56 5.65 2.25
CA ALA A 13 13.74 5.15 2.94
C ALA A 13 13.48 3.78 3.60
N GLU A 14 12.30 3.58 4.19
CA GLU A 14 11.92 2.30 4.78
C GLU A 14 11.89 1.18 3.74
N LEU A 15 11.28 1.44 2.57
CA LEU A 15 11.17 0.46 1.48
C LEU A 15 12.53 0.14 0.87
N VAL A 16 13.35 1.15 0.63
CA VAL A 16 14.70 0.99 0.05
C VAL A 16 15.66 0.29 1.01
N ALA A 17 15.49 0.46 2.33
CA ALA A 17 16.28 -0.22 3.34
C ALA A 17 15.98 -1.73 3.44
N ALA A 18 14.83 -2.20 2.93
CA ALA A 18 14.49 -3.62 2.84
C ALA A 18 14.00 -4.00 1.43
N PRO A 19 14.92 -4.08 0.45
CA PRO A 19 14.57 -4.45 -0.91
C PRO A 19 13.87 -5.81 -0.99
N GLY A 20 12.87 -5.93 -1.86
CA GLY A 20 12.09 -7.15 -2.08
C GLY A 20 11.12 -7.51 -0.95
N THR A 21 11.08 -6.75 0.15
CA THR A 21 10.18 -7.01 1.27
C THR A 21 8.89 -6.22 1.10
N GLU A 22 7.76 -6.92 0.98
CA GLU A 22 6.45 -6.29 1.00
C GLU A 22 6.13 -5.73 2.39
N ARG A 23 5.61 -4.50 2.45
CA ARG A 23 5.11 -3.90 3.69
C ARG A 23 3.68 -3.42 3.53
N HIS A 24 2.84 -3.81 4.48
CA HIS A 24 1.45 -3.38 4.51
C HIS A 24 1.35 -1.88 4.82
N ALA A 25 0.43 -1.17 4.17
CA ALA A 25 0.32 0.28 4.29
C ALA A 25 0.03 0.76 5.73
N LEU A 26 -0.74 -0.01 6.52
CA LEU A 26 -0.93 0.29 7.95
C LEU A 26 0.38 0.19 8.72
N ASP A 27 1.18 -0.84 8.47
CA ASP A 27 2.42 -1.06 9.21
C ASP A 27 3.44 0.05 8.90
N LEU A 28 3.48 0.53 7.66
CA LEU A 28 4.27 1.70 7.27
C LEU A 28 3.82 2.96 8.02
N VAL A 29 2.52 3.23 8.05
CA VAL A 29 1.96 4.38 8.78
C VAL A 29 2.27 4.28 10.27
N ASP A 30 2.06 3.12 10.88
CA ASP A 30 2.29 2.90 12.32
C ASP A 30 3.80 3.08 12.66
N SER A 31 4.69 2.55 11.82
CA SER A 31 6.16 2.68 11.93
C SER A 31 6.66 4.13 11.83
N ILE A 32 6.14 4.90 10.87
CA ILE A 32 6.63 6.27 10.59
C ILE A 32 5.94 7.34 11.43
N GLU A 33 4.64 7.19 11.67
CA GLU A 33 3.83 8.18 12.39
C GLU A 33 3.81 7.95 13.91
N GLY A 34 4.41 6.85 14.40
CA GLY A 34 4.53 6.58 15.83
C GLY A 34 3.18 6.34 16.52
N MET A 35 2.14 5.98 15.74
CA MET A 35 0.89 5.46 16.30
C MET A 35 1.11 4.01 16.74
N GLY A 36 1.97 3.84 17.74
CA GLY A 36 2.08 2.60 18.49
C GLY A 36 0.72 2.31 19.10
N THR A 37 -0.02 1.36 18.53
CA THR A 37 -1.07 0.70 19.29
C THR A 37 -0.38 -0.27 20.23
N ASP A 38 -0.08 0.20 21.43
CA ASP A 38 0.34 -0.65 22.55
C ASP A 38 -0.62 -1.85 22.64
N GLY A 39 -0.12 -3.04 22.33
CA GLY A 39 -0.75 -4.30 22.69
C GLY A 39 -1.79 -4.89 21.71
N GLN A 40 -1.82 -4.54 20.42
CA GLN A 40 -2.52 -5.42 19.46
C GLN A 40 -1.64 -6.58 19.01
N PRO A 41 -2.17 -7.82 18.96
CA PRO A 41 -1.40 -8.98 18.55
C PRO A 41 -0.86 -8.73 17.13
N ASP A 42 0.35 -9.22 16.91
CA ASP A 42 1.09 -9.19 15.67
C ASP A 42 0.13 -9.41 14.48
N ARG A 43 -0.21 -8.34 13.74
CA ARG A 43 -1.15 -8.44 12.62
C ARG A 43 -0.59 -9.30 11.48
N ARG A 44 0.72 -9.59 11.49
CA ARG A 44 1.35 -10.64 10.68
C ARG A 44 0.72 -12.01 10.96
N ALA A 45 0.30 -12.28 12.20
CA ALA A 45 -0.39 -13.49 12.60
C ALA A 45 -1.89 -13.52 12.21
N LEU A 46 -2.53 -12.36 11.96
CA LEU A 46 -3.88 -12.33 11.38
C LEU A 46 -3.89 -12.76 9.90
N GLY A 47 -2.73 -12.79 9.25
CA GLY A 47 -2.53 -13.46 7.96
C GLY A 47 -2.47 -14.99 8.08
N HIS A 48 -1.99 -15.52 9.21
CA HIS A 48 -1.83 -16.96 9.44
C HIS A 48 -2.99 -17.61 10.23
N ALA A 49 -3.80 -16.85 10.97
CA ALA A 49 -4.98 -17.37 11.67
C ALA A 49 -6.20 -17.60 10.75
N GLY A 50 -5.98 -17.72 9.44
CA GLY A 50 -6.99 -18.08 8.45
C GLY A 50 -6.60 -19.25 7.56
N GLU A 51 -5.51 -19.96 7.85
CA GLU A 51 -4.88 -20.96 6.97
C GLU A 51 -5.71 -22.20 6.60
N VAL A 52 -6.98 -22.31 7.02
CA VAL A 52 -7.78 -23.50 6.75
C VAL A 52 -9.09 -23.24 6.02
N LEU A 53 -9.20 -22.21 5.18
CA LEU A 53 -10.29 -22.16 4.19
C LEU A 53 -9.86 -21.56 2.84
N ASP A 54 -9.66 -22.49 1.90
CA ASP A 54 -9.56 -22.40 0.45
C ASP A 54 -8.68 -21.27 -0.13
N GLY A 55 -7.37 -21.53 -0.17
CA GLY A 55 -6.35 -20.60 -0.65
C GLY A 55 -6.51 -20.16 -2.12
N ARG A 56 -7.24 -20.93 -2.95
CA ARG A 56 -7.40 -20.59 -4.38
C ARG A 56 -8.49 -19.53 -4.60
N ALA A 57 -9.61 -19.66 -3.89
CA ALA A 57 -10.68 -18.67 -3.89
C ALA A 57 -10.21 -17.32 -3.31
N ARG A 58 -9.45 -17.34 -2.21
CA ARG A 58 -8.93 -16.11 -1.57
C ARG A 58 -7.96 -15.31 -2.44
N THR A 59 -7.11 -15.98 -3.22
CA THR A 59 -6.19 -15.30 -4.14
C THR A 59 -6.95 -14.60 -5.26
N ALA A 60 -8.00 -15.22 -5.81
CA ALA A 60 -8.85 -14.59 -6.83
C ALA A 60 -9.57 -13.35 -6.28
N TYR A 61 -10.13 -13.43 -5.07
CA TYR A 61 -10.77 -12.28 -4.43
C TYR A 61 -9.79 -11.15 -4.10
N ARG A 62 -8.57 -11.49 -3.65
CA ARG A 62 -7.51 -10.50 -3.41
C ARG A 62 -7.15 -9.76 -4.69
N HIS A 63 -6.89 -10.48 -5.78
CA HIS A 63 -6.60 -9.87 -7.07
C HIS A 63 -7.75 -8.99 -7.57
N ARG A 64 -9.01 -9.42 -7.40
CA ARG A 64 -10.15 -8.59 -7.80
C ARG A 64 -10.25 -7.29 -6.99
N ILE A 65 -10.03 -7.35 -5.68
CA ILE A 65 -10.01 -6.17 -4.80
C ILE A 65 -8.88 -5.22 -5.21
N GLU A 66 -7.69 -5.74 -5.52
CA GLU A 66 -6.54 -4.94 -5.97
C GLU A 66 -6.80 -4.30 -7.33
N SER A 67 -7.42 -5.02 -8.27
CA SER A 67 -7.83 -4.50 -9.57
C SER A 67 -8.83 -3.35 -9.41
N LEU A 68 -9.92 -3.55 -8.67
CA LEU A 68 -10.93 -2.51 -8.44
C LEU A 68 -10.33 -1.25 -7.82
N ARG A 69 -9.40 -1.42 -6.88
CA ARG A 69 -8.64 -0.33 -6.27
C ARG A 69 -7.79 0.45 -7.28
N SER A 70 -7.10 -0.25 -8.18
CA SER A 70 -6.33 0.37 -9.26
C SER A 70 -7.25 1.16 -10.20
N ASP A 71 -8.39 0.56 -10.59
CA ASP A 71 -9.36 1.18 -11.49
C ASP A 71 -9.98 2.44 -10.87
N ILE A 72 -10.22 2.45 -9.55
CA ILE A 72 -10.66 3.63 -8.80
C ILE A 72 -9.60 4.73 -8.86
N ASP A 73 -8.33 4.39 -8.59
CA ASP A 73 -7.24 5.35 -8.61
C ASP A 73 -7.07 5.98 -10.00
N ASP A 74 -7.20 5.17 -11.06
CA ASP A 74 -7.14 5.62 -12.46
C ASP A 74 -8.35 6.49 -12.85
N ALA A 75 -9.55 6.17 -12.33
CA ALA A 75 -10.75 6.98 -12.52
C ALA A 75 -10.65 8.34 -11.82
N LEU A 76 -10.13 8.37 -10.59
CA LEU A 76 -9.89 9.61 -9.85
C LEU A 76 -8.83 10.48 -10.54
N ALA A 77 -7.74 9.87 -11.03
CA ALA A 77 -6.69 10.59 -11.75
C ALA A 77 -7.20 11.18 -13.09
N GLY A 78 -8.15 10.51 -13.74
CA GLY A 78 -8.81 10.99 -14.95
C GLY A 78 -10.04 11.87 -14.72
N GLU A 79 -10.29 12.34 -13.49
CA GLU A 79 -11.48 13.15 -13.10
C GLU A 79 -12.83 12.50 -13.45
N ARG A 80 -12.87 11.18 -13.64
CA ARG A 80 -14.08 10.39 -13.94
C ARG A 80 -14.79 9.99 -12.64
N LEU A 81 -15.27 10.99 -11.89
CA LEU A 81 -15.79 10.81 -10.54
C LEU A 81 -16.96 9.80 -10.46
N GLU A 82 -17.89 9.84 -11.42
CA GLU A 82 -19.01 8.88 -11.47
C GLU A 82 -18.51 7.44 -11.65
N THR A 83 -17.45 7.23 -12.44
CA THR A 83 -16.82 5.91 -12.60
C THR A 83 -16.13 5.47 -11.32
N ALA A 84 -15.40 6.37 -10.66
CA ALA A 84 -14.73 6.06 -9.40
C ALA A 84 -15.73 5.66 -8.30
N GLU A 85 -16.86 6.36 -8.22
CA GLU A 85 -17.94 6.05 -7.27
C GLU A 85 -18.58 4.69 -7.55
N ALA A 86 -18.86 4.38 -8.82
CA ALA A 86 -19.40 3.07 -9.21
C ALA A 86 -18.46 1.91 -8.86
N LEU A 87 -17.16 2.08 -9.13
CA LEU A 87 -16.13 1.08 -8.79
C LEU A 87 -15.94 0.93 -7.27
N GLN A 88 -16.03 2.04 -6.53
CA GLN A 88 -16.01 2.01 -5.06
C GLN A 88 -17.21 1.23 -4.51
N HIS A 89 -18.40 1.41 -5.10
CA HIS A 89 -19.59 0.66 -4.72
C HIS A 89 -19.41 -0.85 -4.97
N GLU A 90 -18.83 -1.23 -6.10
CA GLU A 90 -18.53 -2.64 -6.41
C GLU A 90 -17.53 -3.25 -5.40
N LEU A 91 -16.48 -2.50 -5.05
CA LEU A 91 -15.51 -2.91 -4.03
C LEU A 91 -16.19 -3.13 -2.66
N ASP A 92 -17.06 -2.20 -2.26
CA ASP A 92 -17.77 -2.29 -0.99
C ASP A 92 -18.72 -3.49 -0.95
N GLN A 93 -19.42 -3.77 -2.04
CA GLN A 93 -20.27 -4.95 -2.19
C GLN A 93 -19.46 -6.25 -2.06
N LEU A 94 -18.35 -6.36 -2.79
CA LEU A 94 -17.47 -7.53 -2.75
C LEU A 94 -16.92 -7.78 -1.33
N VAL A 95 -16.47 -6.73 -0.65
CA VAL A 95 -15.98 -6.84 0.74
C VAL A 95 -17.11 -7.25 1.69
N ALA A 96 -18.32 -6.73 1.52
CA ALA A 96 -19.47 -7.09 2.35
C ALA A 96 -19.89 -8.55 2.16
N GLU A 97 -19.89 -9.04 0.91
CA GLU A 97 -20.18 -10.44 0.58
C GLU A 97 -19.15 -11.39 1.20
N LEU A 98 -17.86 -11.08 1.07
CA LEU A 98 -16.80 -11.86 1.69
C LEU A 98 -16.92 -11.85 3.22
N ALA A 99 -17.20 -10.70 3.82
CA ALA A 99 -17.36 -10.60 5.26
C ALA A 99 -18.58 -11.40 5.77
N ARG A 100 -19.67 -11.49 4.98
CA ARG A 100 -20.84 -12.33 5.29
C ARG A 100 -20.52 -13.82 5.14
N ALA A 101 -19.89 -14.20 4.03
CA ALA A 101 -19.51 -15.58 3.74
C ALA A 101 -18.54 -16.17 4.78
N PHE A 102 -17.67 -15.33 5.36
CA PHE A 102 -16.67 -15.73 6.36
C PHE A 102 -17.01 -15.32 7.81
N GLY A 103 -18.15 -14.66 8.06
CA GLY A 103 -18.61 -14.31 9.42
C GLY A 103 -17.86 -13.18 10.14
N LEU A 104 -17.20 -12.27 9.40
CA LEU A 104 -16.25 -11.28 9.93
C LEU A 104 -16.79 -9.83 10.02
N GLY A 105 -18.09 -9.62 9.78
CA GLY A 105 -18.70 -8.35 9.33
C GLY A 105 -18.46 -7.04 10.12
N GLY A 106 -18.19 -7.08 11.42
CA GLY A 106 -18.10 -5.85 12.25
C GLY A 106 -16.71 -5.22 12.32
N ARG A 107 -15.72 -6.00 12.78
CA ARG A 107 -14.34 -5.53 12.97
C ARG A 107 -13.57 -5.43 11.66
N ASN A 108 -13.86 -6.31 10.68
CA ASN A 108 -13.19 -6.26 9.38
C ASN A 108 -13.53 -5.00 8.59
N ARG A 109 -14.75 -4.45 8.70
CA ARG A 109 -15.10 -3.22 7.98
C ARG A 109 -14.30 -2.02 8.48
N VAL A 110 -14.11 -1.90 9.79
CA VAL A 110 -13.31 -0.82 10.40
C VAL A 110 -11.82 -1.00 10.05
N ALA A 111 -11.30 -2.23 10.14
CA ALA A 111 -9.93 -2.54 9.74
C ALA A 111 -9.70 -2.28 8.24
N ALA A 112 -10.64 -2.65 7.38
CA ALA A 112 -10.58 -2.38 5.94
C ALA A 112 -10.60 -0.87 5.64
N SER A 113 -11.44 -0.09 6.32
CA SER A 113 -11.47 1.37 6.19
C SER A 113 -10.17 2.02 6.68
N ALA A 114 -9.58 1.53 7.77
CA ALA A 114 -8.27 2.00 8.23
C ALA A 114 -7.17 1.67 7.22
N ALA A 115 -7.17 0.44 6.69
CA ALA A 115 -6.22 -0.01 5.69
C ALA A 115 -6.32 0.77 4.37
N GLU A 116 -7.53 1.12 3.93
CA GLU A 116 -7.74 1.93 2.73
C GLU A 116 -7.23 3.36 2.91
N ARG A 117 -7.51 3.98 4.05
CA ARG A 117 -6.97 5.31 4.38
C ARG A 117 -5.44 5.30 4.41
N ALA A 118 -4.85 4.26 5.02
CA ALA A 118 -3.40 4.10 5.05
C ALA A 118 -2.83 3.93 3.64
N ARG A 119 -3.43 3.06 2.81
CA ARG A 119 -3.07 2.88 1.39
C ARG A 119 -3.03 4.21 0.65
N LEU A 120 -4.13 4.97 0.68
CA LEU A 120 -4.22 6.25 -0.02
C LEU A 120 -3.19 7.27 0.48
N ASN A 121 -2.99 7.36 1.80
CA ASN A 121 -2.02 8.28 2.39
C ASN A 121 -0.58 7.92 2.00
N VAL A 122 -0.20 6.63 2.10
CA VAL A 122 1.13 6.14 1.74
C VAL A 122 1.39 6.32 0.25
N THR A 123 0.45 5.93 -0.62
CA THR A 123 0.57 6.11 -2.08
C THR A 123 0.76 7.58 -2.45
N ARG A 124 -0.04 8.50 -1.89
CA ARG A 124 0.09 9.95 -2.16
C ARG A 124 1.44 10.49 -1.68
N ALA A 125 1.88 10.08 -0.49
CA ALA A 125 3.16 10.51 0.08
C ALA A 125 4.34 9.99 -0.74
N LEU A 126 4.34 8.71 -1.14
CA LEU A 126 5.37 8.11 -1.98
C LEU A 126 5.43 8.77 -3.37
N ARG A 127 4.29 8.97 -4.04
CA ARG A 127 4.25 9.67 -5.35
C ARG A 127 4.82 11.08 -5.25
N THR A 128 4.47 11.81 -4.19
CA THR A 128 5.01 13.17 -3.96
C THR A 128 6.52 13.14 -3.70
N ALA A 129 7.01 12.15 -2.97
CA ALA A 129 8.44 12.00 -2.71
C ALA A 129 9.23 11.64 -3.97
N LEU A 130 8.72 10.69 -4.75
CA LEU A 130 9.32 10.26 -6.02
C LEU A 130 9.36 11.41 -7.04
N ALA A 131 8.28 12.19 -7.17
CA ALA A 131 8.27 13.37 -8.02
C ALA A 131 9.36 14.38 -7.65
N ARG A 132 9.50 14.70 -6.35
CA ARG A 132 10.56 15.59 -5.85
C ARG A 132 11.96 15.02 -6.08
N LEU A 133 12.13 13.71 -5.93
CA LEU A 133 13.40 13.06 -6.21
C LEU A 133 13.75 13.15 -7.69
N SER A 134 12.77 12.97 -8.58
CA SER A 134 12.94 13.13 -10.03
C SER A 134 13.25 14.57 -10.44
N GLU A 135 12.67 15.57 -9.78
CA GLU A 135 13.05 16.98 -10.00
C GLU A 135 14.50 17.25 -9.61
N ALA A 136 14.97 16.69 -8.49
CA ALA A 136 16.29 16.95 -7.96
C ALA A 136 17.40 16.09 -8.60
N VAL A 137 17.08 14.84 -8.97
CA VAL A 137 17.95 13.89 -9.69
C VAL A 137 17.13 13.10 -10.71
N PRO A 138 16.93 13.61 -11.94
CA PRO A 138 16.04 13.00 -12.92
C PRO A 138 16.31 11.52 -13.19
N GLY A 139 17.57 11.14 -13.37
CA GLY A 139 17.96 9.75 -13.64
C GLY A 139 17.66 8.81 -12.47
N ALA A 140 18.00 9.22 -11.24
CA ALA A 140 17.84 8.39 -10.06
C ALA A 140 16.37 8.33 -9.60
N GLY A 141 15.62 9.43 -9.70
CA GLY A 141 14.20 9.48 -9.37
C GLY A 141 13.37 8.60 -10.30
N ALA A 142 13.60 8.68 -11.62
CA ALA A 142 12.92 7.83 -12.59
C ALA A 142 13.29 6.34 -12.43
N ALA A 143 14.55 6.03 -12.08
CA ALA A 143 14.97 4.66 -11.81
C ALA A 143 14.27 4.08 -10.57
N LEU A 144 14.11 4.89 -9.52
CA LEU A 144 13.45 4.46 -8.29
C LEU A 144 11.93 4.33 -8.45
N ASP A 145 11.29 5.29 -9.13
CA ASP A 145 9.85 5.30 -9.37
C ASP A 145 9.37 4.02 -10.09
N ARG A 146 10.11 3.58 -11.12
CA ARG A 146 9.84 2.32 -11.84
C ARG A 146 9.92 1.06 -10.98
N ARG A 147 10.54 1.14 -9.81
CA ARG A 147 10.86 0.00 -8.93
C ARG A 147 10.14 0.07 -7.59
N VAL A 148 9.36 1.12 -7.33
CA VAL A 148 8.51 1.23 -6.14
C VAL A 148 7.10 0.80 -6.51
N ARG A 149 6.67 -0.33 -5.98
CA ARG A 149 5.28 -0.75 -6.04
C ARG A 149 4.51 -0.10 -4.90
N THR A 150 3.37 0.50 -5.22
CA THR A 150 2.45 1.11 -4.25
C THR A 150 1.10 0.41 -4.29
N GLY A 151 0.38 0.42 -3.17
CA GLY A 151 -0.86 -0.34 -3.00
C GLY A 151 -1.11 -0.66 -1.53
N LEU A 152 -1.95 -1.67 -1.25
CA LEU A 152 -2.13 -2.15 0.13
C LEU A 152 -0.82 -2.71 0.69
N TYR A 153 -0.01 -3.30 -0.19
CA TYR A 153 1.38 -3.68 0.07
C TYR A 153 2.28 -2.81 -0.81
N CYS A 154 3.26 -2.17 -0.19
CA CYS A 154 4.28 -1.39 -0.87
C CYS A 154 5.62 -2.13 -0.81
N ALA A 155 6.41 -2.05 -1.87
CA ALA A 155 7.72 -2.70 -1.95
C ALA A 155 8.67 -1.91 -2.85
N TYR A 156 9.97 -1.99 -2.57
CA TYR A 156 11.02 -1.61 -3.52
C TYR A 156 11.62 -2.88 -4.12
N GLU A 157 11.54 -3.02 -5.44
CA GLU A 157 11.99 -4.21 -6.19
C GLU A 157 13.23 -3.84 -7.02
N PRO A 158 14.46 -4.06 -6.50
CA PRO A 158 15.68 -3.70 -7.22
C PRO A 158 15.83 -4.55 -8.50
N ALA A 159 16.42 -3.96 -9.54
CA ALA A 159 16.94 -4.72 -10.67
C ALA A 159 18.38 -5.15 -10.39
N ASP A 160 18.81 -6.26 -11.00
CA ASP A 160 20.16 -6.82 -10.82
C ASP A 160 21.29 -5.86 -11.23
N ASP A 161 21.00 -4.88 -12.10
CA ASP A 161 21.93 -3.84 -12.53
C ASP A 161 21.28 -2.46 -12.38
N GLU A 162 21.85 -1.57 -11.54
CA GLU A 162 22.23 -0.19 -11.94
C GLU A 162 22.46 0.76 -10.75
N VAL A 163 21.84 0.60 -9.56
CA VAL A 163 21.99 1.60 -8.48
C VAL A 163 21.97 0.99 -7.07
N ARG A 164 23.06 1.18 -6.32
CA ARG A 164 23.13 0.87 -4.88
C ARG A 164 22.66 2.07 -4.06
N TRP A 165 21.56 1.91 -3.34
CA TRP A 165 21.04 2.93 -2.44
C TRP A 165 21.61 2.75 -1.04
N ILE A 166 22.03 3.85 -0.42
CA ILE A 166 22.49 3.88 0.97
C ILE A 166 21.58 4.82 1.75
N VAL A 167 20.85 4.30 2.72
CA VAL A 167 20.03 5.08 3.64
C VAL A 167 20.91 5.42 4.85
N GLN A 168 21.11 6.72 5.12
CA GLN A 168 21.79 7.19 6.33
C GLN A 168 20.78 7.90 7.22
N SER A 169 20.61 7.36 8.43
CA SER A 169 19.73 7.88 9.50
C SER A 169 20.40 9.00 10.28
#